data_AF-F7NNH0-F1
#
_entry.id   AF-F7NNH0-F1
#
_cell.length_a   1.000
_cell.length_b   1.000
_cell.length_c   1.000
_cell.angle_alpha   90.00
_cell.angle_beta   90.00
_cell.angle_gamma   90.00
#
_symmetry.space_group_name_H-M   'P 1'
#
loop_
_entity.id
_entity.type
_entity.pdbx_description
1 polymer ?
#
loop_
_entity_poly.entity_id
_entity_poly.type
_entity_poly.pdbx_seq_one_letter_code
_entity_poly.pdbx_strand_id
1 'polypeptide(L)' 'MDQQMKRLLKRLTFLGYCSFQIQSIVTEAIGNNSFSEITSSQRAEVIRRLEMYEQLGSNYLEAYSK' A
#
# COMPACT_ATOMS: atom_id res chain seq x y z
N MET A 1 1.53 -1.30 15.24
CA MET A 1 1.51 -1.44 13.76
C MET A 1 1.57 -2.91 13.41
N ASP A 2 0.75 -3.34 12.47
CA ASP A 2 0.64 -4.74 12.08
C ASP A 2 1.85 -5.24 11.26
N GLN A 3 2.24 -6.49 11.48
CA GLN A 3 3.42 -7.10 10.86
C GLN A 3 3.26 -7.23 9.33
N GLN A 4 2.02 -7.44 8.88
CA GLN A 4 1.65 -7.52 7.46
C GLN A 4 1.79 -6.16 6.75
N MET A 5 1.34 -5.09 7.39
CA MET A 5 1.44 -3.74 6.84
C MET A 5 2.91 -3.30 6.70
N LYS A 6 3.75 -3.62 7.69
CA LYS A 6 5.21 -3.39 7.59
C LYS A 6 5.85 -4.11 6.40
N ARG A 7 5.42 -5.35 6.10
CA ARG A 7 5.94 -6.11 4.94
C ARG A 7 5.52 -5.44 3.62
N LEU A 8 4.26 -5.03 3.52
CA LEU A 8 3.73 -4.33 2.34
C LEU A 8 4.45 -3.02 2.08
N LEU A 9 4.63 -2.20 3.13
CA LEU A 9 5.39 -0.96 3.04
C LEU A 9 6.80 -1.21 2.50
N LYS A 10 7.49 -2.23 3.04
CA LYS A 10 8.85 -2.56 2.61
C LYS A 10 8.92 -3.03 1.15
N ARG A 11 7.92 -3.78 0.67
CA ARG A 11 7.80 -4.17 -0.75
C ARG A 11 7.52 -2.99 -1.65
N LEU A 12 6.57 -2.14 -1.28
CA LEU A 12 6.24 -0.92 -2.03
C LEU A 12 7.46 0.01 -2.12
N THR A 13 8.19 0.21 -1.03
CA THR A 13 9.45 0.95 -1.06
C THR A 13 10.49 0.30 -1.98
N PHE A 14 10.57 -1.04 -2.02
CA PHE A 14 11.45 -1.76 -2.94
C PHE A 14 11.05 -1.58 -4.42
N LEU A 15 9.75 -1.47 -4.69
CA LEU A 15 9.20 -1.14 -6.01
C LEU A 15 9.39 0.34 -6.39
N GLY A 16 9.95 1.17 -5.51
CA GLY A 16 10.19 2.60 -5.75
C GLY A 16 9.05 3.53 -5.31
N TYR A 17 8.05 3.02 -4.58
CA TYR A 17 6.99 3.87 -4.04
C TYR A 17 7.49 4.70 -2.86
N CYS A 18 7.28 6.02 -2.95
CA CYS A 18 7.58 6.94 -1.86
C CYS A 18 6.55 6.85 -0.73
N SER A 19 6.97 7.19 0.49
CA SER A 19 6.11 7.27 1.68
C SER A 19 4.85 8.10 1.44
N PHE A 20 4.95 9.16 0.64
CA PHE A 20 3.82 10.01 0.25
C PHE A 20 2.82 9.29 -0.66
N GLN A 21 3.28 8.51 -1.64
CA GLN A 21 2.40 7.71 -2.49
C GLN A 21 1.68 6.64 -1.69
N ILE A 22 2.41 5.96 -0.79
CA ILE A 22 1.84 4.99 0.13
C ILE A 22 0.76 5.65 0.99
N GLN A 23 1.05 6.82 1.57
CA GLN A 23 0.07 7.55 2.38
C GLN A 23 -1.16 7.95 1.54
N SER A 24 -0.96 8.38 0.29
CA SER A 24 -2.05 8.70 -0.64
C SER A 24 -2.92 7.47 -0.93
N ILE A 25 -2.32 6.31 -1.19
CA ILE A 25 -3.03 5.04 -1.43
C ILE A 25 -3.88 4.66 -0.21
N VAL A 26 -3.32 4.84 0.99
CA VAL A 26 -4.05 4.58 2.23
C VAL A 26 -5.20 5.57 2.38
N THR A 27 -4.95 6.86 2.24
CA THR A 27 -6.00 7.88 2.31
C THR A 27 -7.10 7.63 1.28
N GLU A 28 -6.77 7.17 0.07
CA GLU A 28 -7.76 6.76 -0.94
C GLU A 28 -8.50 5.46 -0.60
N ALA A 29 -7.87 4.55 0.14
CA ALA A 29 -8.49 3.29 0.55
C ALA A 29 -9.55 3.48 1.63
N ILE A 30 -9.29 4.35 2.61
CA ILE A 30 -10.16 4.52 3.80
C ILE A 30 -10.84 5.89 3.88
N GLY A 31 -10.55 6.80 2.94
CA GLY A 31 -11.02 8.18 2.95
C GLY A 31 -10.48 9.02 4.12
N ASN A 32 -9.49 8.50 4.86
CA ASN A 32 -9.00 9.10 6.10
C ASN A 32 -7.47 9.14 6.12
N ASN A 33 -6.90 10.24 6.59
CA ASN A 33 -5.46 10.51 6.52
C ASN A 33 -4.67 9.90 7.70
N SER A 34 -5.37 9.29 8.66
CA SER A 34 -4.82 8.87 9.95
C SER A 34 -4.85 7.36 10.15
N PHE A 35 -3.66 6.74 10.12
CA PHE A 35 -3.44 5.35 10.55
C PHE A 35 -3.76 5.09 12.03
N SER A 36 -3.98 6.14 12.83
CA SER A 36 -4.30 6.04 14.25
C SER A 36 -5.77 5.76 14.52
N GLU A 37 -6.67 6.06 13.57
CA GLU A 37 -8.12 5.95 13.76
C GLU A 37 -8.77 4.88 12.87
N ILE A 38 -7.97 4.02 12.25
CA ILE A 38 -8.47 2.94 11.40
C ILE A 38 -9.12 1.84 12.23
N THR A 39 -10.38 1.55 11.90
CA THR A 39 -11.09 0.36 12.38
C THR A 39 -10.53 -0.90 11.73
N SER A 40 -10.75 -2.07 12.33
CA SER A 40 -10.30 -3.37 11.80
C SER A 40 -10.76 -3.63 10.37
N SER A 41 -11.96 -3.19 9.98
CA SER A 41 -12.48 -3.29 8.62
C SER A 41 -11.72 -2.40 7.63
N GLN A 42 -11.50 -1.14 8.00
CA GLN A 42 -10.71 -0.20 7.22
C GLN A 42 -9.27 -0.67 7.04
N ARG A 43 -8.69 -1.28 8.08
CA ARG A 43 -7.36 -1.89 7.99
C ARG A 43 -7.31 -3.02 6.95
N ALA A 44 -8.30 -3.90 6.92
CA ALA A 44 -8.36 -4.97 5.92
C ALA A 44 -8.44 -4.39 4.49
N GLU A 45 -9.20 -3.29 4.32
CA GLU A 45 -9.30 -2.58 3.05
C GLU A 45 -7.98 -1.91 2.64
N VAL A 46 -7.25 -1.29 3.59
CA VAL A 46 -5.90 -0.75 3.37
C VAL A 46 -4.93 -1.84 2.91
N ILE A 47 -4.93 -2.99 3.59
CA ILE A 47 -4.05 -4.11 3.23
C ILE A 47 -4.37 -4.58 1.81
N ARG A 48 -5.66 -4.78 1.50
CA ARG A 48 -6.10 -5.21 0.17
C ARG A 48 -5.72 -4.20 -0.92
N ARG A 49 -5.83 -2.90 -0.64
CA ARG A 49 -5.44 -1.85 -1.59
C ARG A 49 -3.93 -1.81 -1.78
N LEU A 50 -3.14 -1.90 -0.71
CA LEU A 50 -1.68 -1.94 -0.78
C LEU A 50 -1.18 -3.17 -1.56
N GLU A 51 -1.79 -4.34 -1.36
CA GLU A 51 -1.47 -5.55 -2.15
C GLU A 51 -1.77 -5.36 -3.64
N MET A 52 -2.92 -4.74 -3.98
CA MET A 52 -3.25 -4.44 -5.37
C MET A 52 -2.23 -3.50 -6.02
N TYR A 53 -1.79 -2.45 -5.32
CA TYR A 53 -0.73 -1.56 -5.81
C TYR A 53 0.63 -2.25 -5.92
N GLU A 54 0.94 -3.20 -5.02
CA GLU A 54 2.15 -4.03 -5.12
C GLU A 54 2.12 -4.87 -6.38
N GLN A 55 1.00 -5.55 -6.67
CA GLN A 55 0.83 -6.31 -7.91
C GLN A 55 0.89 -5.43 -9.15
N LEU A 56 0.29 -4.23 -9.12
CA LEU A 56 0.37 -3.27 -10.21
C LEU A 56 1.82 -2.81 -10.45
N GLY A 57 2.55 -2.48 -9.39
CA GLY A 57 3.95 -2.10 -9.46
C GLY A 57 4.85 -3.21 -9.99
N SER A 58 4.66 -4.45 -9.53
CA SER A 58 5.35 -5.64 -10.05
C SER A 58 5.04 -5.84 -11.54
N ASN A 59 3.77 -5.80 -11.91
CA ASN A 59 3.34 -5.96 -13.29
C ASN A 59 3.86 -4.83 -14.19
N TYR A 60 3.99 -3.61 -13.69
CA TYR A 60 4.58 -2.49 -14.41
C TYR A 60 6.09 -2.70 -14.64
N LEU A 61 6.80 -3.16 -13.61
CA LEU A 61 8.22 -3.53 -13.70
C LEU A 61 8.46 -4.66 -14.70
N GLU A 62 7.62 -5.70 -14.66
CA GLU A 62 7.66 -6.81 -15.62
C GLU A 62 7.32 -6.36 -17.04
N ALA A 63 6.31 -5.49 -17.20
CA ALA A 63 5.90 -4.98 -18.51
C ALA A 63 6.94 -4.04 -19.15
N TYR A 64 7.72 -3.30 -18.34
CA TYR A 64 8.76 -2.39 -18.82
C TYR A 64 10.13 -3.08 -18.97
N SER A 65 10.26 -4.36 -18.60
CA SER A 65 11.47 -5.18 -18.77
C SER A 65 11.60 -5.79 -20.18
N LYS A 66 10.98 -5.18 -21.20
CA LYS A 66 10.89 -5.71 -22.56
C LYS A 66 11.36 -4.73 -23.62
#